data_AF-A0A7Y8L732-F1
#
_entry.id   AF-A0A7Y8L732-F1
#
_cell.length_a   1.000
_cell.length_b   1.000
_cell.length_c   1.000
_cell.angle_alpha   90.00
_cell.angle_beta   90.00
_cell.angle_gamma   90.00
#
_symmetry.space_group_name_H-M   'P 1'
#
loop_
_entity.id
_entity.type
_entity.pdbx_description
1 polymer ?
#
loop_
_entity_poly.entity_id
_entity_poly.type
_entity_poly.pdbx_seq_one_letter_code
_entity_poly.pdbx_strand_id
1 'polypeptide(L)'
;MMEKTLGQILLEKNMITPAQLDLALKRQKQQKGKYLGEILIEMGLVSQEKINKVLDTYSKRKRIGETLIDLEILTPEQLEKALQRQKDLQKQGIRKPLGTVILELGFTDYDNYLLGLSKHFNMPIVRLETFYPTPALQRALGEKYAQKNRIVVLENTPARIKVALAEPTQRILEEVQKAVPIGKTVEYYLANPYEVDSCLRKKFDPFAVTRYR
;
A
#
# COMPACT_ATOMS: atom_id res chain seq x y z
N MET A 1 3.67 -28.86 13.56
CA MET A 1 3.44 -27.62 14.34
C MET A 1 2.33 -26.84 13.64
N MET A 2 1.26 -26.46 14.33
CA MET A 2 0.17 -25.68 13.73
C MET A 2 0.68 -24.33 13.23
N GLU A 3 0.33 -23.97 12.00
CA GLU A 3 0.67 -22.68 11.43
C GLU A 3 -0.07 -21.58 12.20
N LYS A 4 0.67 -20.67 12.86
CA LYS A 4 0.05 -19.59 13.64
C LYS A 4 -0.66 -18.59 12.72
N THR A 5 -1.86 -18.17 13.10
CA THR A 5 -2.62 -17.13 12.39
C THR A 5 -2.11 -15.73 12.76
N LEU A 6 -2.44 -14.71 11.95
CA LEU A 6 -2.13 -13.31 12.28
C LEU A 6 -2.61 -12.93 13.70
N GLY A 7 -3.86 -13.29 14.04
CA GLY A 7 -4.44 -13.00 15.35
C GLY A 7 -3.64 -13.62 16.50
N GLN A 8 -3.23 -14.89 16.36
CA GLN A 8 -2.40 -15.57 17.37
C GLN A 8 -1.02 -14.91 17.53
N ILE A 9 -0.39 -14.52 16.42
CA ILE A 9 0.91 -13.85 16.47
C ILE A 9 0.80 -12.49 17.18
N LEU A 10 -0.26 -11.73 16.89
CA LEU A 10 -0.49 -10.43 17.55
C LEU A 10 -0.75 -10.57 19.05
N LEU A 11 -1.45 -11.64 19.49
CA LEU A 11 -1.62 -11.96 20.91
C LEU A 11 -0.29 -12.29 21.58
N GLU A 12 0.51 -13.18 20.97
CA GLU A 12 1.81 -13.59 21.52
C GLU A 12 2.80 -12.43 21.64
N LYS A 13 2.68 -11.42 20.77
CA LYS A 13 3.48 -10.20 20.80
C LYS A 13 2.91 -9.11 21.69
N ASN A 14 1.82 -9.39 22.44
CA ASN A 14 1.11 -8.43 23.28
C ASN A 14 0.67 -7.16 22.52
N MET A 15 0.40 -7.29 21.22
CA MET A 15 -0.03 -6.18 20.37
C MET A 15 -1.54 -5.97 20.44
N ILE A 16 -2.28 -7.02 20.78
CA ILE A 16 -3.72 -7.00 21.05
C ILE A 16 -4.03 -7.93 22.22
N THR A 17 -5.18 -7.77 22.85
CA THR A 17 -5.72 -8.68 23.88
C THR A 17 -6.70 -9.70 23.27
N PRO A 18 -6.99 -10.83 23.97
CA PRO A 18 -7.99 -11.79 23.50
C PRO A 18 -9.36 -11.14 23.24
N ALA A 19 -9.80 -10.26 24.15
CA ALA A 19 -11.06 -9.53 24.01
C ALA A 19 -11.07 -8.60 22.77
N GLN A 20 -9.94 -7.96 22.47
CA GLN A 20 -9.79 -7.13 21.27
C GLN A 20 -9.81 -7.97 19.99
N LEU A 21 -9.14 -9.13 19.99
CA LEU A 21 -9.17 -10.07 18.86
C LEU A 21 -10.59 -10.57 18.60
N ASP A 22 -11.31 -10.97 19.64
CA ASP A 22 -12.70 -11.46 19.52
C ASP A 22 -13.62 -10.37 18.94
N LEU A 23 -13.47 -9.12 19.40
CA LEU A 23 -14.23 -8.01 18.86
C LEU A 23 -13.90 -7.75 17.38
N ALA A 24 -12.61 -7.79 17.01
CA ALA A 24 -12.17 -7.61 15.63
C ALA A 24 -12.70 -8.73 14.71
N LEU A 25 -12.67 -9.99 15.15
CA LEU A 25 -13.24 -11.13 14.42
C LEU A 25 -14.76 -11.03 14.27
N LYS A 26 -15.48 -10.57 15.30
CA LYS A 26 -16.93 -10.29 15.21
C LYS A 26 -17.23 -9.24 14.14
N ARG A 27 -16.48 -8.14 14.12
CA ARG A 27 -16.61 -7.10 13.07
C ARG A 27 -16.27 -7.62 11.69
N GLN A 28 -15.22 -8.44 11.56
CA GLN A 28 -14.83 -9.04 10.29
C GLN A 28 -15.95 -9.90 9.69
N LYS A 29 -16.64 -10.70 10.51
CA LYS A 29 -17.79 -11.51 10.07
C LYS A 29 -18.96 -10.66 9.55
N GLN A 30 -19.12 -9.45 10.07
CA GLN A 30 -20.16 -8.51 9.64
C GLN A 30 -19.76 -7.72 8.38
N GLN A 31 -18.46 -7.57 8.12
CA GLN A 31 -17.91 -6.79 7.00
C GLN A 31 -17.28 -7.72 5.96
N LYS A 32 -18.11 -8.23 5.04
CA LYS A 32 -17.65 -9.08 3.93
C LYS A 32 -16.53 -8.36 3.15
N GLY A 33 -15.47 -9.09 2.83
CA GLY A 33 -14.34 -8.58 2.05
C GLY A 33 -13.29 -7.77 2.82
N LYS A 34 -13.43 -7.59 4.15
CA LYS A 34 -12.36 -6.99 4.96
C LYS A 34 -11.45 -8.04 5.60
N TYR A 35 -10.16 -7.78 5.55
CA TYR A 35 -9.15 -8.57 6.24
C TYR A 35 -9.04 -8.16 7.71
N LEU A 36 -8.69 -9.11 8.57
CA LEU A 36 -8.50 -8.87 10.01
C LEU A 36 -7.53 -7.71 10.27
N GLY A 37 -6.46 -7.61 9.48
CA GLY A 37 -5.50 -6.51 9.61
C GLY A 37 -6.13 -5.13 9.40
N GLU A 38 -7.02 -4.98 8.42
CA GLU A 38 -7.71 -3.72 8.17
C GLU A 38 -8.59 -3.34 9.36
N ILE A 39 -9.37 -4.29 9.88
CA ILE A 39 -10.24 -4.08 11.03
C ILE A 39 -9.44 -3.64 12.27
N LEU A 40 -8.29 -4.26 12.52
CA LEU A 40 -7.43 -3.91 13.65
C LEU A 40 -6.86 -2.49 13.55
N ILE A 41 -6.55 -2.03 12.33
CA ILE A 41 -6.11 -0.65 12.07
C ILE A 41 -7.27 0.32 12.25
N GLU A 42 -8.43 0.03 11.67
CA GLU A 42 -9.64 0.87 11.80
C GLU A 42 -10.09 1.02 13.25
N MET A 43 -9.89 -0.02 14.07
CA MET A 43 -10.18 0.02 15.51
C MET A 43 -9.12 0.78 16.31
N GLY A 44 -8.03 1.24 15.70
CA GLY A 44 -6.91 1.91 16.38
C GLY A 44 -6.10 0.98 17.29
N LEU A 45 -6.25 -0.33 17.16
CA LEU A 45 -5.60 -1.31 18.03
C LEU A 45 -4.14 -1.54 17.64
N VAL A 46 -3.86 -1.54 16.34
CA VAL A 46 -2.52 -1.79 15.80
C VAL A 46 -2.28 -0.84 14.64
N SER A 47 -1.08 -0.24 14.56
CA SER A 47 -0.73 0.62 13.43
C SER A 47 -0.50 -0.19 12.16
N GLN A 48 -0.69 0.46 11.01
CA GLN A 48 -0.45 -0.11 9.69
C GLN A 48 0.97 -0.68 9.55
N GLU A 49 1.97 0.08 9.99
CA GLU A 49 3.38 -0.36 9.98
C GLU A 49 3.57 -1.66 10.75
N LYS A 50 3.00 -1.74 11.95
CA LYS A 50 3.09 -2.91 12.83
C LYS A 50 2.44 -4.14 12.21
N ILE A 51 1.24 -4.00 11.62
CA ILE A 51 0.56 -5.11 10.95
C ILE A 51 1.38 -5.60 9.75
N ASN A 52 1.79 -4.69 8.87
CA ASN A 52 2.58 -5.03 7.71
C ASN A 52 3.88 -5.75 8.11
N LYS A 53 4.59 -5.24 9.12
CA LYS A 53 5.80 -5.87 9.65
C LYS A 53 5.55 -7.28 10.16
N VAL A 54 4.45 -7.52 10.87
CA VAL A 54 4.08 -8.87 11.35
C VAL A 54 3.77 -9.79 10.16
N LEU A 55 2.98 -9.32 9.20
CA LEU A 55 2.66 -10.07 7.99
C LEU A 55 3.92 -10.48 7.21
N ASP A 56 4.89 -9.58 7.10
CA ASP A 56 6.14 -9.83 6.39
C ASP A 56 7.10 -10.73 7.18
N THR A 57 7.31 -10.45 8.47
CA THR A 57 8.22 -11.21 9.35
C THR A 57 7.81 -12.67 9.49
N TYR A 58 6.50 -12.94 9.52
CA TYR A 58 5.96 -14.29 9.70
C TYR A 58 5.46 -14.92 8.39
N SER A 59 5.73 -14.28 7.25
CA SER A 59 5.29 -14.72 5.92
C SER A 59 3.79 -15.03 5.85
N LYS A 60 2.98 -14.21 6.53
CA LYS A 60 1.51 -14.28 6.57
C LYS A 60 0.83 -13.39 5.54
N ARG A 61 1.58 -12.56 4.82
CA ARG A 61 1.06 -11.79 3.70
C ARG A 61 0.69 -12.75 2.56
N LYS A 62 -0.58 -12.81 2.20
CA LYS A 62 -1.05 -13.47 0.97
C LYS A 62 -0.35 -12.86 -0.22
N ARG A 63 -0.08 -13.61 -1.28
CA ARG A 63 0.46 -13.05 -2.53
C ARG A 63 -0.57 -12.08 -3.13
N ILE A 64 -0.11 -11.08 -3.88
CA ILE A 64 -1.03 -10.11 -4.52
C ILE A 64 -2.05 -10.80 -5.43
N GLY A 65 -1.63 -11.83 -6.18
CA GLY A 65 -2.55 -12.61 -7.03
C GLY A 65 -3.66 -13.31 -6.23
N GLU A 66 -3.34 -13.87 -5.06
CA GLU A 66 -4.33 -14.48 -4.16
C GLU A 66 -5.28 -13.44 -3.60
N THR A 67 -4.76 -12.24 -3.30
CA THR A 67 -5.60 -11.11 -2.85
C THR A 67 -6.57 -10.67 -3.95
N LEU A 68 -6.12 -10.64 -5.22
CA LEU A 68 -6.97 -10.29 -6.35
C LEU A 68 -8.06 -11.36 -6.60
N ILE A 69 -7.76 -12.64 -6.35
CA ILE A 69 -8.76 -13.73 -6.42
C ILE A 69 -9.77 -13.63 -5.28
N ASP A 70 -9.31 -13.41 -4.04
CA ASP A 70 -10.20 -13.21 -2.88
C ASP A 70 -11.22 -12.08 -3.11
N LEU A 71 -10.82 -11.06 -3.87
CA LEU A 71 -11.63 -9.89 -4.22
C LEU A 71 -12.47 -10.10 -5.49
N GLU A 72 -12.44 -11.30 -6.09
CA GLU A 72 -13.14 -11.64 -7.34
C GLU A 72 -12.71 -10.77 -8.53
N ILE A 73 -11.55 -10.10 -8.45
CA ILE A 73 -10.98 -9.29 -9.52
C ILE A 73 -10.33 -10.17 -10.57
N LEU A 74 -9.74 -11.29 -10.14
CA LEU A 74 -9.17 -12.30 -11.03
C LEU A 74 -9.76 -13.67 -10.74
N THR A 75 -9.90 -14.45 -11.80
CA THR A 75 -10.09 -15.90 -11.70
C THR A 75 -8.74 -16.60 -11.51
N PRO A 76 -8.72 -17.82 -10.92
CA PRO A 76 -7.51 -18.64 -10.84
C PRO A 76 -6.84 -18.85 -12.21
N GLU A 77 -7.64 -19.07 -13.25
CA GLU A 77 -7.17 -19.30 -14.62
C GLU A 77 -6.51 -18.04 -15.22
N GLN A 78 -7.07 -16.86 -14.97
CA GLN A 78 -6.45 -15.59 -15.38
C GLN A 78 -5.12 -15.35 -14.66
N LEU A 79 -5.06 -15.65 -13.35
CA LEU A 79 -3.81 -15.52 -12.59
C LEU A 79 -2.74 -16.47 -13.12
N GLU A 80 -3.09 -17.72 -13.39
CA GLU A 80 -2.17 -18.71 -13.97
C GLU A 80 -1.63 -18.25 -15.32
N LYS A 81 -2.51 -17.77 -16.20
CA LYS A 81 -2.12 -17.24 -17.52
C LYS A 81 -1.20 -16.03 -17.40
N ALA A 82 -1.45 -15.12 -16.46
CA ALA A 82 -0.59 -13.97 -16.20
C ALA A 82 0.80 -14.38 -15.67
N LEU A 83 0.86 -15.33 -14.74
CA LEU A 83 2.11 -15.88 -14.21
C LEU A 83 2.93 -16.58 -15.30
N GLN A 84 2.28 -17.36 -16.15
CA GLN A 84 2.92 -18.02 -17.28
C GLN A 84 3.51 -16.99 -18.26
N ARG A 85 2.74 -15.95 -18.61
CA ARG A 85 3.24 -14.85 -19.44
C ARG A 85 4.42 -14.12 -18.81
N GLN A 86 4.38 -13.84 -17.51
CA GLN A 86 5.48 -13.21 -16.78
C GLN A 86 6.75 -14.08 -16.83
N LYS A 87 6.61 -15.39 -16.63
CA LYS A 87 7.72 -16.35 -16.68
C LYS A 87 8.35 -16.41 -18.08
N ASP A 88 7.54 -16.38 -19.13
CA ASP A 88 8.05 -16.42 -20.51
C ASP A 88 8.77 -15.12 -20.89
N LEU A 89 8.28 -13.97 -20.45
CA LEU A 89 9.01 -12.69 -20.56
C LEU A 89 10.36 -12.76 -19.83
N GLN A 90 10.40 -13.34 -18.64
CA GLN A 90 11.64 -13.49 -17.88
C GLN A 90 12.67 -14.38 -18.60
N LYS A 91 12.24 -15.46 -19.26
CA LYS A 91 13.13 -16.30 -20.10
C LYS A 91 13.73 -15.53 -21.27
N GLN A 92 13.03 -14.49 -21.76
CA GLN A 92 13.50 -13.58 -22.79
C GLN A 92 14.37 -12.45 -22.24
N GLY A 93 14.72 -12.49 -20.94
CA GLY A 93 15.50 -11.44 -20.27
C GLY A 93 14.69 -10.21 -19.84
N ILE A 94 13.37 -10.21 -20.04
CA ILE A 94 12.49 -9.09 -19.71
C ILE A 94 11.91 -9.31 -18.31
N ARG A 95 12.33 -8.50 -17.32
CA ARG A 95 11.74 -8.51 -15.98
C ARG A 95 10.57 -7.55 -15.90
N LYS A 96 9.40 -8.06 -15.52
CA LYS A 96 8.19 -7.27 -15.39
C LYS A 96 7.40 -7.65 -14.13
N PRO A 97 6.86 -6.68 -13.36
CA PRO A 97 5.97 -6.99 -12.24
C PRO A 97 4.70 -7.70 -12.72
N LEU A 98 4.15 -8.57 -11.87
CA LEU A 98 2.96 -9.36 -12.19
C LEU A 98 1.76 -8.45 -12.48
N GLY A 99 1.57 -7.39 -11.68
CA GLY A 99 0.50 -6.41 -11.87
C GLY A 99 0.48 -5.80 -13.26
N THR A 100 1.64 -5.37 -13.77
CA THR A 100 1.73 -4.81 -15.12
C THR A 100 1.34 -5.84 -16.18
N VAL A 101 1.72 -7.11 -16.00
CA VAL A 101 1.32 -8.19 -16.92
C VAL A 101 -0.18 -8.42 -16.88
N ILE A 102 -0.80 -8.42 -15.69
CA ILE A 102 -2.26 -8.59 -15.54
C ILE A 102 -3.01 -7.45 -16.25
N LEU A 103 -2.56 -6.20 -16.07
CA LEU A 103 -3.15 -5.03 -16.73
C LEU A 103 -3.01 -5.09 -18.26
N GLU A 104 -1.83 -5.47 -18.77
CA GLU A 104 -1.59 -5.58 -20.22
C GLU A 104 -2.36 -6.71 -20.89
N LEU A 105 -2.62 -7.79 -20.17
CA LEU A 105 -3.49 -8.88 -20.64
C LEU A 105 -4.98 -8.50 -20.62
N GLY A 106 -5.34 -7.34 -20.06
CA GLY A 106 -6.72 -6.88 -19.96
C GLY A 106 -7.56 -7.68 -18.97
N PHE A 107 -6.94 -8.38 -18.00
CA PHE A 107 -7.67 -9.17 -17.01
C PHE A 107 -8.26 -8.33 -15.89
N THR A 108 -7.73 -7.12 -15.67
CA THR A 108 -8.25 -6.13 -14.74
C THR A 108 -7.94 -4.73 -15.27
N ASP A 109 -8.63 -3.73 -14.76
CA ASP A 109 -8.25 -2.33 -14.89
C ASP A 109 -7.37 -1.87 -13.72
N TYR A 110 -6.91 -0.62 -13.82
CA TYR A 110 -6.03 -0.02 -12.82
C TYR A 110 -6.73 0.19 -11.47
N ASP A 111 -8.01 0.57 -11.47
CA ASP A 111 -8.75 0.89 -10.25
C ASP A 111 -8.96 -0.36 -9.39
N ASN A 112 -9.32 -1.48 -10.01
CA ASN A 112 -9.41 -2.77 -9.34
C ASN A 112 -8.03 -3.27 -8.90
N TYR A 113 -6.99 -3.10 -9.71
CA TYR A 113 -5.64 -3.45 -9.27
C TYR A 113 -5.18 -2.62 -8.06
N LEU A 114 -5.48 -1.33 -8.04
CA LEU A 114 -5.20 -0.42 -6.93
C LEU A 114 -5.97 -0.82 -5.66
N LEU A 115 -7.23 -1.25 -5.81
CA LEU A 115 -8.01 -1.85 -4.72
C LEU A 115 -7.33 -3.12 -4.17
N GLY A 116 -6.84 -3.99 -5.05
CA GLY A 116 -6.06 -5.17 -4.66
C GLY A 116 -4.82 -4.82 -3.85
N LEU A 117 -4.05 -3.83 -4.30
CA LEU A 117 -2.88 -3.32 -3.57
C LEU A 117 -3.26 -2.71 -2.21
N SER A 118 -4.37 -1.96 -2.16
CA SER A 118 -4.89 -1.36 -0.93
C SER A 118 -5.15 -2.41 0.13
N LYS A 119 -5.83 -3.49 -0.25
CA LYS A 119 -6.11 -4.63 0.62
C LYS A 119 -4.84 -5.38 0.99
N HIS A 120 -3.98 -5.66 0.01
CA HIS A 120 -2.76 -6.42 0.20
C HIS A 120 -1.77 -5.73 1.15
N PHE A 121 -1.67 -4.39 1.11
CA PHE A 121 -0.76 -3.59 1.95
C PHE A 121 -1.41 -2.86 3.13
N ASN A 122 -2.72 -3.03 3.33
CA ASN A 122 -3.51 -2.26 4.30
C ASN A 122 -3.31 -0.74 4.14
N MET A 123 -3.27 -0.26 2.88
CA MET A 123 -3.04 1.15 2.54
C MET A 123 -4.33 1.78 2.01
N PRO A 124 -4.87 2.82 2.64
CA PRO A 124 -5.99 3.56 2.07
C PRO A 124 -5.61 4.25 0.76
N ILE A 125 -6.57 4.33 -0.16
CA ILE A 125 -6.42 5.05 -1.44
C ILE A 125 -6.75 6.52 -1.24
N VAL A 126 -5.93 7.41 -1.77
CA VAL A 126 -6.13 8.86 -1.80
C VAL A 126 -6.13 9.38 -3.23
N ARG A 127 -6.83 10.49 -3.39
CA ARG A 127 -6.95 11.26 -4.62
C ARG A 127 -6.06 12.50 -4.51
N LEU A 128 -5.23 12.76 -5.52
CA LEU A 128 -4.26 13.85 -5.55
C LEU A 128 -4.55 14.89 -6.62
N GLU A 129 -5.69 14.83 -7.33
CA GLU A 129 -6.01 15.73 -8.44
C GLU A 129 -5.94 17.21 -8.05
N THR A 130 -6.36 17.53 -6.83
CA THR A 130 -6.33 18.88 -6.23
C THR A 130 -5.21 19.08 -5.23
N PHE A 131 -4.28 18.13 -5.11
CA PHE A 131 -3.17 18.23 -4.18
C PHE A 131 -1.95 18.87 -4.86
N TYR A 132 -1.42 19.91 -4.23
CA TYR A 132 -0.26 20.65 -4.72
C TYR A 132 0.84 20.63 -3.66
N PRO A 133 1.80 19.68 -3.75
CA PRO A 133 2.86 19.58 -2.76
C PRO A 133 3.80 20.78 -2.84
N THR A 134 4.16 21.35 -1.68
CA THR A 134 5.21 22.36 -1.64
C THR A 134 6.60 21.71 -1.83
N PRO A 135 7.59 22.42 -2.40
CA PRO A 135 8.94 21.89 -2.55
C PRO A 135 9.59 21.52 -1.20
N ALA A 136 9.28 22.25 -0.13
CA ALA A 136 9.75 21.93 1.22
C ALA A 136 9.20 20.59 1.72
N LEU A 137 7.94 20.28 1.39
CA LEU A 137 7.29 19.03 1.78
C LEU A 137 7.93 17.82 1.07
N GLN A 138 8.21 17.92 -0.24
CA GLN A 138 8.83 16.81 -0.99
C GLN A 138 10.30 16.58 -0.66
N ARG A 139 11.01 17.60 -0.16
CA ARG A 139 12.39 17.45 0.33
C ARG A 139 12.50 16.57 1.58
N ALA A 140 11.39 16.29 2.29
CA ALA A 140 11.40 15.47 3.50
C ALA A 140 12.00 14.07 3.30
N LEU A 141 11.79 13.47 2.11
CA LEU A 141 12.38 12.17 1.73
C LEU A 141 13.50 12.30 0.69
N GLY A 142 13.85 13.52 0.31
CA GLY A 142 14.74 13.83 -0.81
C GLY A 142 14.03 13.78 -2.16
N GLU A 143 14.11 14.87 -2.92
CA GLU A 143 13.38 15.06 -4.18
C GLU A 143 13.69 13.98 -5.23
N LYS A 144 14.98 13.65 -5.43
CA LYS A 144 15.39 12.59 -6.36
C LYS A 144 14.85 11.22 -5.97
N TYR A 145 14.78 10.92 -4.67
CA TYR A 145 14.28 9.65 -4.16
C TYR A 145 12.76 9.56 -4.32
N ALA A 146 12.05 10.62 -3.92
CA ALA A 146 10.60 10.74 -4.07
C ALA A 146 10.18 10.62 -5.54
N GLN A 147 10.89 11.29 -6.45
CA GLN A 147 10.61 11.22 -7.87
C GLN A 147 10.88 9.84 -8.46
N LYS A 148 12.04 9.25 -8.16
CA LYS A 148 12.43 7.92 -8.65
C LYS A 148 11.44 6.84 -8.23
N ASN A 149 10.98 6.88 -6.99
CA ASN A 149 10.08 5.87 -6.42
C ASN A 149 8.61 6.27 -6.46
N ARG A 150 8.26 7.38 -7.13
CA ARG A 150 6.89 7.87 -7.30
C ARG A 150 6.16 7.98 -5.96
N ILE A 151 6.77 8.76 -5.08
CA ILE A 151 6.29 9.05 -3.72
C ILE A 151 5.92 10.52 -3.63
N VAL A 152 4.72 10.80 -3.15
CA VAL A 152 4.29 12.16 -2.83
C VAL A 152 4.15 12.28 -1.32
N VAL A 153 4.90 13.18 -0.69
CA VAL A 153 4.74 13.50 0.73
C VAL A 153 3.48 14.36 0.87
N LEU A 154 2.48 13.88 1.60
CA LEU A 154 1.19 14.56 1.80
C LEU A 154 1.21 15.49 3.01
N GLU A 155 1.93 15.07 4.06
CA GLU A 155 2.00 15.78 5.33
C GLU A 155 3.34 15.46 6.01
N ASN A 156 3.97 16.44 6.65
CA ASN A 156 5.23 16.25 7.36
C ASN A 156 5.27 17.09 8.65
N THR A 157 4.86 16.49 9.76
CA THR A 157 4.84 17.12 11.10
C THR A 157 5.93 16.51 12.00
N PRO A 158 6.23 17.06 13.19
CA PRO A 158 7.18 16.41 14.11
C PRO A 158 6.77 14.98 14.53
N ALA A 159 5.47 14.70 14.63
CA ALA A 159 4.96 13.42 15.13
C ALA A 159 4.71 12.37 14.02
N ARG A 160 4.39 12.81 12.80
CA ARG A 160 4.04 11.90 11.70
C ARG A 160 4.41 12.44 10.32
N ILE A 161 4.60 11.53 9.38
CA ILE A 161 4.71 11.81 7.94
C ILE A 161 3.71 10.94 7.18
N LYS A 162 2.96 11.55 6.28
CA LYS A 162 2.01 10.87 5.40
C LYS A 162 2.58 10.84 3.99
N VAL A 163 2.58 9.67 3.37
CA VAL A 163 3.12 9.49 2.02
C VAL A 163 2.14 8.75 1.12
N ALA A 164 1.94 9.22 -0.10
CA ALA A 164 1.22 8.51 -1.15
C ALA A 164 2.20 7.83 -2.10
N LEU A 165 1.96 6.56 -2.39
CA LEU A 165 2.77 5.73 -3.28
C LEU A 165 1.94 5.37 -4.52
N ALA A 166 2.55 5.46 -5.70
CA ALA A 166 1.96 4.89 -6.90
C ALA A 166 2.02 3.35 -6.87
N GLU A 167 3.18 2.81 -6.48
CA GLU A 167 3.45 1.37 -6.45
C GLU A 167 4.22 0.99 -5.18
N PRO A 168 3.56 0.37 -4.19
CA PRO A 168 4.22 -0.05 -2.97
C PRO A 168 5.07 -1.30 -3.19
N THR A 169 6.28 -1.30 -2.63
CA THR A 169 7.11 -2.51 -2.49
C THR A 169 7.70 -2.56 -1.10
N GLN A 170 7.94 -3.75 -0.54
CA GLN A 170 8.55 -3.90 0.80
C GLN A 170 9.84 -3.06 0.93
N ARG A 171 10.69 -3.08 -0.10
CA ARG A 171 11.92 -2.29 -0.16
C ARG A 171 11.65 -0.78 -0.01
N ILE A 172 10.69 -0.23 -0.75
CA ILE A 172 10.33 1.19 -0.65
C ILE A 172 9.83 1.51 0.76
N LEU A 173 8.98 0.66 1.34
CA LEU A 173 8.46 0.87 2.69
C LEU A 173 9.60 0.89 3.73
N GLU A 174 10.53 -0.04 3.65
CA GLU A 174 11.70 -0.09 4.53
C GLU A 174 12.62 1.12 4.37
N GLU A 175 12.89 1.53 3.13
CA GLU A 175 13.73 2.68 2.83
C GLU A 175 13.10 3.99 3.33
N VAL A 176 11.79 4.18 3.11
CA VAL A 176 11.04 5.33 3.66
C VAL A 176 11.09 5.32 5.19
N GLN A 177 10.85 4.16 5.83
CA GLN A 177 10.91 4.06 7.28
C GLN A 177 12.29 4.44 7.84
N LYS A 178 13.37 3.99 7.19
CA LYS A 178 14.75 4.32 7.60
C LYS A 178 15.11 5.78 7.39
N ALA A 179 14.51 6.44 6.39
CA ALA A 179 14.73 7.86 6.12
C ALA A 179 14.02 8.78 7.15
N VAL A 180 13.03 8.26 7.87
CA VAL A 180 12.22 9.03 8.81
C VAL A 180 12.85 8.98 10.22
N PRO A 181 12.94 10.13 10.93
CA PRO A 181 13.48 10.16 12.28
C PRO A 181 12.81 9.20 13.26
N ILE A 182 13.58 8.63 14.18
CA ILE A 182 13.07 7.77 15.23
C ILE A 182 12.01 8.52 16.06
N GLY A 183 10.89 7.86 16.36
CA GLY A 183 9.76 8.44 17.09
C GLY A 183 8.72 9.12 16.21
N LYS A 184 9.02 9.33 14.93
CA LYS A 184 8.06 9.84 13.95
C LYS A 184 7.40 8.68 13.21
N THR A 185 6.07 8.71 13.18
CA THR A 185 5.26 7.65 12.55
C THR A 185 5.11 7.87 11.06
N VAL A 186 5.11 6.78 10.28
CA VAL A 186 4.86 6.83 8.83
C VAL A 186 3.48 6.25 8.54
N GLU A 187 2.64 7.03 7.85
CA GLU A 187 1.35 6.58 7.33
C GLU A 187 1.44 6.48 5.81
N TYR A 188 1.09 5.32 5.27
CA TYR A 188 1.21 5.04 3.84
C TYR A 188 -0.16 5.00 3.18
N TYR A 189 -0.27 5.72 2.08
CA TYR A 189 -1.44 5.82 1.24
C TYR A 189 -1.07 5.36 -0.17
N LEU A 190 -2.07 4.92 -0.93
CA LEU A 190 -1.96 4.62 -2.35
C LEU A 190 -2.59 5.74 -3.17
N ALA A 191 -2.01 6.05 -4.31
CA ALA A 191 -2.58 7.01 -5.24
C ALA A 191 -2.44 6.52 -6.67
N ASN A 192 -3.27 7.07 -7.56
CA ASN A 192 -3.15 6.76 -8.98
C ASN A 192 -1.76 7.24 -9.49
N PRO A 193 -1.02 6.41 -10.25
CA PRO A 193 0.31 6.73 -10.74
C PRO A 193 0.31 7.97 -11.65
N TYR A 194 -0.76 8.20 -12.40
CA TYR A 194 -0.93 9.41 -13.20
C TYR A 194 -1.04 10.66 -12.31
N GLU A 195 -1.77 10.57 -11.20
CA GLU A 195 -1.90 11.68 -10.24
C GLU A 195 -0.59 11.94 -9.50
N VAL A 196 0.13 10.89 -9.10
CA VAL A 196 1.46 10.97 -8.49
C VAL A 196 2.45 11.64 -9.45
N ASP A 197 2.51 11.18 -10.70
CA ASP A 197 3.40 11.76 -11.70
C ASP A 197 3.03 13.22 -11.99
N SER A 198 1.74 13.55 -12.04
CA SER A 198 1.25 14.91 -12.19
C SER A 198 1.70 15.81 -11.04
N CYS A 199 1.58 15.34 -9.79
CA CYS A 199 2.04 16.06 -8.60
C CYS A 199 3.56 16.30 -8.62
N LEU A 200 4.34 15.32 -9.07
CA LEU A 200 5.80 15.40 -9.10
C LEU A 200 6.34 16.21 -10.30
N ARG A 201 5.57 16.32 -11.39
CA ARG A 201 5.93 17.14 -12.56
C ARG A 201 5.55 18.61 -12.41
N LYS A 202 4.43 18.90 -11.73
CA LYS A 202 4.00 20.28 -11.48
C LYS A 202 5.04 20.97 -10.62
N LYS A 203 5.95 21.73 -11.26
CA LYS A 203 6.74 22.75 -10.54
C LYS A 203 5.73 23.63 -9.81
N PHE A 204 5.96 23.83 -8.51
CA PHE A 204 5.17 24.74 -7.69
C PHE A 204 4.96 26.05 -8.44
N ASP A 205 3.72 26.31 -8.89
CA ASP A 205 3.33 27.58 -9.48
C ASP A 205 2.75 28.44 -8.34
N PRO A 206 3.49 29.45 -7.85
CA PRO A 206 3.01 30.32 -6.78
C PRO A 206 1.75 31.12 -7.16
N PHE A 207 1.34 31.12 -8.44
CA PHE A 207 0.16 31.84 -8.94
C PHE A 207 -1.05 30.93 -9.21
N ALA A 208 -0.94 29.60 -9.04
CA ALA A 208 -2.06 28.69 -9.24
C ALA A 208 -3.21 28.90 -8.24
N VAL A 209 -2.95 29.54 -7.10
CA VAL A 209 -3.95 29.83 -6.05
C VAL A 209 -4.70 31.14 -6.32
N THR A 210 -4.21 32.01 -7.20
CA THR A 210 -4.73 33.38 -7.38
C THR A 210 -5.77 33.54 -8.50
N ARG A 211 -6.21 32.45 -9.14
CA ARG A 211 -7.29 32.51 -10.14
C ARG A 211 -8.64 32.09 -9.58
N TYR A 212 -9.09 32.79 -8.54
CA TYR A 212 -10.51 32.96 -8.24
C TYR A 212 -10.71 34.29 -7.51
N ARG A 213 -10.94 35.34 -8.30
CA ARG A 213 -11.93 36.40 -8.06
C ARG A 213 -11.98 37.32 -9.27
#